data_AF-A0AA88YKR9-F1
#
_entry.id   AF-A0AA88YKR9-F1
#
_cell.length_a   1.000
_cell.length_b   1.000
_cell.length_c   1.000
_cell.angle_alpha   90.00
_cell.angle_beta   90.00
_cell.angle_gamma   90.00
#
_symmetry.space_group_name_H-M   'P 1'
#
loop_
_entity.id
_entity.type
_entity.pdbx_description
1 polymer ?
#
loop_
_entity_poly.entity_id
_entity_poly.type
_entity_poly.pdbx_seq_one_letter_code
_entity_poly.pdbx_strand_id
1 'polypeptide(L)'
;MFNSDLWIRHALNQGEYHIPGTRYHCDGYCPETNTVYEFLGCHWHGCKTCYPRDRHTISIPGTDKTAVELFTWTKIREKAIRDKGYGYVSIWEHAFRDKLAKDPTMKTAINSLDLVDPIDPRDSFFRRADQCHPVALQSETGKLRDFQPGVWRLADGTIRPKIEECKRYIELYFENEGIRLDWDLVKKNPCLRSLAKLCLNSLWGKLGQRGNLPRSTFFFKDQLDDFYQLLTDATKEVRNLNIMGDDAVHVSYKDTSEFVPVSTNTNICLSLHPGLA
;
A
#
# COMPACT_ATOMS: atom_id res chain seq x y z
N MET A 1 -3.29 32.72 17.50
CA MET A 1 -4.65 32.49 16.97
C MET A 1 -4.53 31.45 15.87
N PHE A 2 -4.78 30.17 16.17
CA PHE A 2 -5.03 29.17 15.13
C PHE A 2 -6.48 29.34 14.72
N ASN A 3 -6.73 29.76 13.48
CA ASN A 3 -8.08 29.98 12.99
C ASN A 3 -8.77 28.62 12.92
N SER A 4 -9.76 28.41 13.77
CA SER A 4 -10.38 27.11 14.07
C SER A 4 -11.33 26.59 12.99
N ASP A 5 -11.43 27.26 11.83
CA ASP A 5 -12.42 26.98 10.79
C ASP A 5 -11.80 26.73 9.40
N LEU A 6 -10.50 26.46 9.30
CA LEU A 6 -9.88 26.12 8.01
C LEU A 6 -10.35 24.74 7.54
N TRP A 7 -11.25 24.72 6.56
CA TRP A 7 -11.70 23.48 5.94
C TRP A 7 -10.63 22.92 5.00
N ILE A 8 -10.27 21.64 5.20
CA ILE A 8 -9.26 20.93 4.43
C ILE A 8 -9.91 19.69 3.79
N ARG A 9 -9.82 19.57 2.47
CA ARG A 9 -10.17 18.36 1.74
C ARG A 9 -9.07 17.30 1.94
N HIS A 10 -9.44 16.10 2.35
CA HIS A 10 -8.53 14.96 2.57
C HIS A 10 -9.26 13.62 2.32
N ALA A 11 -8.51 12.51 2.35
CA ALA A 11 -9.03 11.17 2.01
C ALA A 11 -10.32 10.79 2.77
N LEU A 12 -10.39 11.09 4.07
CA LEU A 12 -11.52 10.75 4.95
C LEU A 12 -12.76 11.65 4.83
N ASN A 13 -12.77 12.66 3.94
CA ASN A 13 -13.97 13.48 3.69
C ASN A 13 -14.48 13.38 2.23
N GLN A 14 -14.04 14.25 1.33
CA GLN A 14 -14.39 14.27 -0.10
C GLN A 14 -13.34 13.55 -0.97
N GLY A 15 -12.54 12.68 -0.35
CA GLY A 15 -11.42 11.98 -1.00
C GLY A 15 -10.21 12.88 -1.25
N GLU A 16 -9.14 12.25 -1.73
CA GLU A 16 -7.89 12.92 -2.06
C GLU A 16 -8.07 13.95 -3.19
N TYR A 17 -7.40 15.09 -3.06
CA TYR A 17 -7.43 16.13 -4.10
C TYR A 17 -6.36 15.84 -5.16
N HIS A 18 -6.80 15.64 -6.40
CA HIS A 18 -5.93 15.52 -7.56
C HIS A 18 -5.53 16.91 -8.07
N ILE A 19 -4.24 17.18 -8.18
CA ILE A 19 -3.69 18.47 -8.60
C ILE A 19 -3.75 18.57 -10.14
N PRO A 20 -4.58 19.48 -10.70
CA PRO A 20 -4.79 19.58 -12.14
C PRO A 20 -3.51 19.77 -12.95
N GLY A 21 -3.39 19.05 -14.07
CA GLY A 21 -2.22 19.11 -14.94
C GLY A 21 -0.95 18.51 -14.33
N THR A 22 -1.10 17.64 -13.32
CA THR A 22 -0.07 16.77 -12.78
C THR A 22 -0.64 15.36 -12.60
N ARG A 23 0.17 14.42 -12.11
CA ARG A 23 -0.27 13.07 -11.69
C ARG A 23 -0.48 12.94 -10.18
N TYR A 24 -0.38 14.05 -9.44
CA TYR A 24 -0.21 14.03 -8.00
C TYR A 24 -1.54 14.18 -7.26
N HIS A 25 -1.75 13.35 -6.25
CA HIS A 25 -2.80 13.48 -5.24
C HIS A 25 -2.15 13.91 -3.93
N CYS A 26 -2.71 14.91 -3.23
CA CYS A 26 -2.16 15.41 -1.98
C CYS A 26 -2.97 14.94 -0.75
N ASP A 27 -2.30 14.92 0.41
CA ASP A 27 -2.90 14.47 1.68
C ASP A 27 -4.00 15.43 2.15
N GLY A 28 -3.76 16.75 2.00
CA GLY A 28 -4.71 17.80 2.34
C GLY A 28 -4.67 18.96 1.35
N TYR A 29 -5.84 19.48 0.99
CA TYR A 29 -5.96 20.71 0.18
C TYR A 29 -6.96 21.67 0.81
N CYS A 30 -6.54 22.92 0.98
CA CYS A 30 -7.41 24.01 1.43
C CYS A 30 -7.70 24.95 0.25
N PRO A 31 -8.95 25.00 -0.27
CA PRO A 31 -9.32 25.87 -1.38
C PRO A 31 -9.23 27.36 -1.03
N GLU A 32 -9.53 27.74 0.22
CA GLU A 32 -9.57 29.15 0.66
C GLU A 32 -8.21 29.82 0.57
N THR A 33 -7.15 29.08 0.93
CA THR A 33 -5.77 29.58 0.93
C THR A 33 -4.96 29.08 -0.26
N ASN A 34 -5.59 28.35 -1.19
CA ASN A 34 -4.95 27.63 -2.29
C ASN A 34 -3.69 26.85 -1.83
N THR A 35 -3.77 26.18 -0.67
CA THR A 35 -2.62 25.56 -0.02
C THR A 35 -2.75 24.04 0.04
N VAL A 36 -1.69 23.36 -0.37
CA VAL A 36 -1.49 21.92 -0.25
C VAL A 36 -0.73 21.62 1.05
N TYR A 37 -1.23 20.62 1.77
CA TYR A 37 -0.63 20.08 2.98
C TYR A 37 -0.14 18.66 2.72
N GLU A 38 1.13 18.37 3.02
CA GLU A 38 1.72 17.03 2.89
C GLU A 38 2.32 16.52 4.21
N PHE A 39 2.02 15.26 4.53
CA PHE A 39 2.64 14.53 5.60
C PHE A 39 3.74 13.62 5.03
N LEU A 40 4.99 13.99 5.26
CA LEU A 40 6.14 13.29 4.69
C LEU A 40 6.61 12.18 5.63
N GLY A 41 6.12 10.96 5.37
CA GLY A 41 6.62 9.73 6.00
C GLY A 41 8.12 9.59 5.80
N CYS A 42 8.90 9.55 6.88
CA CYS A 42 10.36 9.61 6.80
C CYS A 42 10.93 8.48 5.94
N HIS A 43 10.35 7.29 6.09
CA HIS A 43 10.72 6.07 5.37
C HIS A 43 10.46 6.20 3.86
N TRP A 44 9.24 6.57 3.48
CA TRP A 44 8.80 6.63 2.08
C TRP A 44 9.29 7.87 1.32
N HIS A 45 9.77 8.90 2.04
CA HIS A 45 10.24 10.15 1.45
C HIS A 45 11.76 10.39 1.65
N GLY A 46 12.51 9.42 2.16
CA GLY A 46 13.97 9.48 2.23
C GLY A 46 14.52 10.58 3.14
N CYS A 47 13.91 10.81 4.31
CA CYS A 47 14.26 11.89 5.23
C CYS A 47 15.78 12.00 5.50
N LYS A 48 16.35 13.21 5.39
CA LYS A 48 17.78 13.49 5.67
C LYS A 48 18.19 13.27 7.11
N THR A 49 17.29 13.57 8.05
CA THR A 49 17.55 13.44 9.48
C THR A 49 17.47 11.98 9.93
N CYS A 50 16.47 11.22 9.46
CA CYS A 50 16.26 9.83 9.90
C CYS A 50 17.16 8.83 9.16
N TYR A 51 17.59 9.15 7.94
CA TYR A 51 18.48 8.31 7.13
C TYR A 51 19.75 9.09 6.75
N PRO A 52 20.66 9.37 7.70
CA PRO A 52 21.82 10.23 7.43
C PRO A 52 22.98 9.53 6.70
N ARG A 53 23.04 8.20 6.73
CA ARG A 53 24.15 7.39 6.18
C ARG A 53 23.72 6.59 4.96
N ASP A 54 24.70 6.24 4.11
CA ASP A 54 24.56 5.30 2.99
C ASP A 54 23.37 5.58 2.05
N ARG A 55 23.02 6.86 1.93
CA ARG A 55 21.78 7.31 1.29
C ARG A 55 21.74 7.06 -0.21
N HIS A 56 22.91 6.91 -0.83
CA HIS A 56 23.09 6.67 -2.27
C HIS A 56 23.27 5.19 -2.58
N THR A 57 23.60 4.37 -1.58
CA THR A 57 24.09 3.00 -1.78
C THR A 57 23.10 1.94 -1.31
N ILE A 58 22.31 2.25 -0.26
CA ILE A 58 21.36 1.29 0.31
C ILE A 58 19.93 1.68 -0.06
N SER A 59 19.19 0.71 -0.60
CA SER A 59 17.75 0.83 -0.81
C SER A 59 16.98 0.79 0.51
N ILE A 60 15.95 1.62 0.62
CA ILE A 60 15.07 1.62 1.79
C ILE A 60 14.20 0.36 1.75
N PRO A 61 14.16 -0.46 2.83
CA PRO A 61 13.40 -1.71 2.84
C PRO A 61 11.94 -1.53 2.42
N GLY A 62 11.41 -2.41 1.58
CA GLY A 62 10.05 -2.27 1.05
C GLY A 62 9.93 -1.24 -0.08
N THR A 63 11.04 -0.63 -0.49
CA THR A 63 11.17 0.19 -1.69
C THR A 63 12.31 -0.34 -2.57
N ASP A 64 12.20 -0.16 -3.88
CA ASP A 64 13.30 -0.41 -4.81
C ASP A 64 14.17 0.86 -5.00
N LYS A 65 14.24 1.73 -3.98
CA LYS A 65 14.86 3.07 -4.09
C LYS A 65 15.72 3.40 -2.90
N THR A 66 16.79 4.14 -3.15
CA THR A 66 17.66 4.67 -2.11
C THR A 66 17.03 5.88 -1.40
N ALA A 67 17.54 6.22 -0.21
CA ALA A 67 17.03 7.38 0.53
C ALA A 67 17.23 8.70 -0.23
N VAL A 68 18.30 8.81 -1.04
CA VAL A 68 18.50 9.97 -1.92
C VAL A 68 17.45 10.02 -3.01
N GLU A 69 17.19 8.90 -3.70
CA GLU A 69 16.18 8.89 -4.76
C GLU A 69 14.81 9.31 -4.22
N LEU A 70 14.36 8.74 -3.10
CA LEU A 70 13.07 9.09 -2.48
C LEU A 70 12.99 10.57 -2.07
N PHE A 71 14.08 11.10 -1.52
CA PHE A 71 14.15 12.53 -1.17
C PHE A 71 14.08 13.42 -2.40
N THR A 72 14.81 13.07 -3.47
CA THR A 72 14.82 13.79 -4.73
C THR A 72 13.42 13.81 -5.35
N TRP A 73 12.72 12.67 -5.38
CA TRP A 73 11.32 12.60 -5.82
C TRP A 73 10.39 13.49 -4.99
N THR A 74 10.57 13.51 -3.67
CA THR A 74 9.80 14.38 -2.77
C THR A 74 10.00 15.86 -3.12
N LYS A 75 11.23 16.27 -3.43
CA LYS A 75 11.53 17.65 -3.85
C LYS A 75 11.04 18.00 -5.24
N ILE A 76 11.10 17.07 -6.19
CA ILE A 76 10.52 17.26 -7.53
C ILE A 76 9.01 17.48 -7.42
N ARG A 77 8.35 16.67 -6.60
CA ARG A 77 6.92 16.80 -6.33
C ARG A 77 6.59 18.14 -5.70
N GLU A 78 7.29 18.52 -4.62
CA GLU A 78 7.11 19.84 -3.98
C GLU A 78 7.25 20.98 -5.01
N LYS A 79 8.32 20.95 -5.81
CA LYS A 79 8.55 21.96 -6.85
C LYS A 79 7.42 21.99 -7.87
N ALA A 80 7.00 20.84 -8.38
CA ALA A 80 5.92 20.76 -9.37
C ALA A 80 4.60 21.33 -8.84
N ILE A 81 4.29 21.13 -7.56
CA ILE A 81 3.08 21.67 -6.92
C ILE A 81 3.20 23.19 -6.75
N ARG A 82 4.35 23.69 -6.29
CA ARG A 82 4.61 25.13 -6.18
C ARG A 82 4.58 25.84 -7.53
N ASP A 83 5.17 25.24 -8.56
CA ASP A 83 5.20 25.80 -9.93
C ASP A 83 3.79 25.90 -10.53
N LYS A 84 2.80 25.14 -10.03
CA LYS A 84 1.38 25.28 -10.37
C LYS A 84 0.66 26.41 -9.62
N GLY A 85 1.36 27.14 -8.76
CA GLY A 85 0.83 28.29 -8.02
C GLY A 85 0.20 27.96 -6.66
N TYR A 86 0.38 26.74 -6.16
CA TYR A 86 -0.14 26.37 -4.84
C TYR A 86 0.80 26.80 -3.72
N GLY A 87 0.22 27.25 -2.60
CA GLY A 87 0.91 27.23 -1.31
C GLY A 87 1.26 25.78 -0.96
N TYR A 88 2.44 25.55 -0.36
CA TYR A 88 2.87 24.20 0.01
C TYR A 88 3.43 24.19 1.42
N VAL A 89 2.77 23.43 2.28
CA VAL A 89 3.13 23.21 3.69
C VAL A 89 3.33 21.72 3.88
N SER A 90 4.50 21.34 4.39
CA SER A 90 4.79 19.94 4.69
C SER A 90 5.32 19.76 6.11
N ILE A 91 5.00 18.62 6.71
CA ILE A 91 5.61 18.20 7.97
C ILE A 91 6.20 16.80 7.83
N TRP A 92 7.42 16.61 8.33
CA TRP A 92 8.03 15.29 8.37
C TRP A 92 7.50 14.47 9.56
N GLU A 93 7.36 13.17 9.36
CA GLU A 93 6.85 12.23 10.38
C GLU A 93 7.60 12.33 11.71
N HIS A 94 8.94 12.42 11.70
CA HIS A 94 9.72 12.56 12.94
C HIS A 94 9.42 13.89 13.65
N ALA A 95 9.31 14.99 12.91
CA ALA A 95 8.99 16.30 13.47
C ALA A 95 7.56 16.34 14.02
N PHE A 96 6.63 15.65 13.37
CA PHE A 96 5.27 15.48 13.87
C PHE A 96 5.24 14.64 15.17
N ARG A 97 5.95 13.51 15.21
CA ARG A 97 6.09 12.70 16.42
C ARG A 97 6.69 13.48 17.59
N ASP A 98 7.72 14.28 17.33
CA ASP A 98 8.35 15.12 18.34
C ASP A 98 7.38 16.19 18.88
N LYS A 99 6.57 16.80 18.00
CA LYS A 99 5.51 17.74 18.42
C LYS A 99 4.44 17.03 19.26
N LEU A 100 4.00 15.85 18.81
CA LEU A 100 2.99 15.05 19.49
C LEU A 100 3.45 14.60 20.90
N ALA A 101 4.74 14.31 21.06
CA ALA A 101 5.32 13.96 22.35
C ALA A 101 5.42 15.15 23.32
N LYS A 102 5.63 16.36 22.79
CA LYS A 102 5.83 17.59 23.58
C LYS A 102 4.52 18.31 23.91
N ASP A 103 3.47 18.13 23.12
CA ASP A 103 2.19 18.81 23.28
C ASP A 103 1.08 17.83 23.71
N PRO A 104 0.72 17.82 25.01
CA PRO A 104 -0.36 16.98 25.53
C PRO A 104 -1.72 17.29 24.91
N THR A 105 -1.97 18.54 24.50
CA THR A 105 -3.26 18.94 23.93
C THR A 105 -3.46 18.33 22.54
N MET A 106 -2.39 18.29 21.74
CA MET A 106 -2.39 17.62 20.43
C MET A 106 -2.64 16.12 20.55
N LYS A 107 -2.05 15.47 21.57
CA LYS A 107 -2.27 14.04 21.83
C LYS A 107 -3.73 13.73 22.16
N THR A 108 -4.35 14.53 23.01
CA THR A 108 -5.78 14.39 23.35
C THR A 108 -6.66 14.64 22.13
N ALA A 109 -6.35 15.65 21.32
CA ALA A 109 -7.09 15.94 20.09
C ALA A 109 -7.03 14.78 19.09
N ILE A 110 -5.84 14.22 18.82
CA ILE A 110 -5.69 13.09 17.89
C ILE A 110 -6.43 11.85 18.40
N ASN A 111 -6.33 11.55 19.70
CA ASN A 111 -7.02 10.40 20.28
C ASN A 111 -8.55 10.55 20.27
N SER A 112 -9.06 11.78 20.16
CA SER A 112 -10.49 12.05 20.04
C SER A 112 -11.02 11.91 18.61
N LEU A 113 -10.13 11.80 17.62
CA LEU A 113 -10.52 11.53 16.24
C LEU A 113 -10.97 10.07 16.12
N ASP A 114 -12.18 9.85 15.61
CA ASP A 114 -12.71 8.52 15.29
C ASP A 114 -12.08 8.00 13.98
N LEU A 115 -10.79 7.71 14.05
CA LEU A 115 -10.03 7.14 12.94
C LEU A 115 -10.22 5.62 12.96
N VAL A 116 -10.92 5.10 11.96
CA VAL A 116 -10.94 3.66 11.70
C VAL A 116 -9.55 3.26 11.22
N ASP A 117 -8.88 2.36 11.95
CA ASP A 117 -7.58 1.84 11.56
C ASP A 117 -7.62 1.27 10.13
N PRO A 118 -6.56 1.48 9.32
CA PRO A 118 -6.44 0.81 8.03
C PRO A 118 -6.63 -0.70 8.19
N ILE A 119 -7.49 -1.29 7.38
CA ILE A 119 -7.72 -2.74 7.37
C ILE A 119 -6.38 -3.43 7.10
N ASP A 120 -5.90 -4.27 8.02
CA ASP A 120 -4.71 -5.08 7.78
C ASP A 120 -5.04 -6.17 6.73
N PRO A 121 -4.42 -6.15 5.54
CA PRO A 121 -4.66 -7.17 4.53
C PRO A 121 -4.23 -8.56 4.99
N ARG A 122 -3.30 -8.69 5.96
CA ARG A 122 -2.89 -9.97 6.53
C ARG A 122 -4.05 -10.66 7.24
N ASP A 123 -4.93 -9.90 7.88
CA ASP A 123 -6.15 -10.42 8.51
C ASP A 123 -7.11 -11.06 7.51
N SER A 124 -6.99 -10.74 6.21
CA SER A 124 -7.79 -11.34 5.14
C SER A 124 -7.28 -12.72 4.71
N PHE A 125 -6.01 -13.05 4.92
CA PHE A 125 -5.42 -14.33 4.50
C PHE A 125 -5.56 -15.44 5.54
N PHE A 126 -5.73 -15.10 6.82
CA PHE A 126 -5.95 -16.08 7.89
C PHE A 126 -7.40 -16.55 8.01
N ARG A 127 -8.28 -16.19 7.06
CA ARG A 127 -9.73 -16.43 7.14
C ARG A 127 -10.31 -16.84 5.79
N ARG A 128 -10.79 -18.08 5.67
CA ARG A 128 -11.36 -18.59 4.41
C ARG A 128 -12.60 -17.81 3.98
N ALA A 129 -12.77 -17.76 2.67
CA ALA A 129 -13.70 -16.91 1.95
C ALA A 129 -15.02 -17.62 1.63
N ASP A 130 -15.85 -17.93 2.62
CA ASP A 130 -17.23 -18.31 2.30
C ASP A 130 -18.28 -17.90 3.31
N GLN A 131 -18.07 -17.92 4.62
CA GLN A 131 -19.06 -17.38 5.56
C GLN A 131 -18.43 -17.05 6.92
N CYS A 132 -18.75 -15.86 7.42
CA CYS A 132 -18.50 -15.33 8.77
C CYS A 132 -17.72 -16.23 9.75
N HIS A 133 -16.39 -16.20 9.97
CA HIS A 133 -15.78 -17.02 11.05
C HIS A 133 -14.43 -16.52 11.67
N PRO A 134 -14.08 -17.01 12.89
CA PRO A 134 -13.44 -16.30 14.01
C PRO A 134 -11.91 -16.45 14.08
N VAL A 135 -11.30 -15.77 15.06
CA VAL A 135 -9.89 -15.93 15.44
C VAL A 135 -9.72 -17.22 16.25
N ALA A 136 -9.00 -18.21 15.74
CA ALA A 136 -8.38 -19.26 16.54
C ALA A 136 -7.14 -19.83 15.79
N LEU A 137 -6.05 -20.03 16.52
CA LEU A 137 -4.72 -20.42 16.07
C LEU A 137 -4.56 -21.92 15.73
N GLN A 138 -3.69 -22.18 14.75
CA GLN A 138 -2.87 -23.38 14.40
C GLN A 138 -3.43 -24.68 13.74
N SER A 139 -2.71 -25.04 12.66
CA SER A 139 -2.50 -26.33 11.93
C SER A 139 -3.60 -26.80 10.96
N GLU A 140 -3.30 -27.09 9.67
CA GLU A 140 -2.81 -28.33 9.00
C GLU A 140 -3.90 -29.38 8.66
N THR A 141 -4.79 -29.07 7.70
CA THR A 141 -5.11 -29.83 6.48
C THR A 141 -6.57 -29.67 5.99
N GLY A 142 -6.77 -29.44 4.68
CA GLY A 142 -7.75 -30.17 3.85
C GLY A 142 -9.25 -29.84 3.81
N LYS A 143 -9.64 -28.93 2.88
CA LYS A 143 -10.89 -28.84 2.06
C LYS A 143 -12.29 -29.01 2.73
N LEU A 144 -13.12 -27.96 2.64
CA LEU A 144 -14.57 -27.98 2.92
C LEU A 144 -15.42 -27.74 1.65
N ARG A 145 -16.52 -28.50 1.53
CA ARG A 145 -17.60 -28.34 0.53
C ARG A 145 -18.73 -27.49 1.11
N ASP A 146 -19.40 -26.73 0.24
CA ASP A 146 -20.43 -25.72 0.52
C ASP A 146 -21.49 -26.13 1.55
N PHE A 147 -21.61 -25.37 2.64
CA PHE A 147 -22.67 -25.46 3.64
C PHE A 147 -23.61 -24.24 3.51
N GLN A 148 -24.92 -24.47 3.45
CA GLN A 148 -25.94 -23.41 3.50
C GLN A 148 -26.85 -23.60 4.72
N PRO A 149 -26.65 -22.85 5.83
CA PRO A 149 -27.55 -22.90 6.98
C PRO A 149 -28.75 -21.95 6.87
N GLY A 150 -29.85 -22.34 7.51
CA GLY A 150 -31.06 -21.54 7.66
C GLY A 150 -30.89 -20.40 8.66
N VAL A 151 -31.64 -19.30 8.48
CA VAL A 151 -31.25 -17.98 9.01
C VAL A 151 -32.34 -17.36 9.91
N TRP A 152 -31.96 -16.77 11.06
CA TRP A 152 -32.83 -15.91 11.89
C TRP A 152 -32.25 -14.50 12.08
N ARG A 153 -33.11 -13.51 12.33
CA ARG A 153 -32.75 -12.08 12.48
C ARG A 153 -32.88 -11.61 13.92
N LEU A 154 -31.84 -11.00 14.46
CA LEU A 154 -31.84 -10.29 15.75
C LEU A 154 -32.38 -8.85 15.58
N ALA A 155 -32.76 -8.21 16.69
CA ALA A 155 -33.38 -6.87 16.71
C ALA A 155 -32.46 -5.75 16.20
N ASP A 156 -31.15 -5.97 16.20
CA ASP A 156 -30.12 -5.09 15.65
C ASP A 156 -29.83 -5.33 14.15
N GLY A 157 -30.63 -6.18 13.50
CA GLY A 157 -30.48 -6.55 12.09
C GLY A 157 -29.44 -7.64 11.83
N THR A 158 -28.77 -8.16 12.87
CA THR A 158 -27.76 -9.20 12.73
C THR A 158 -28.40 -10.53 12.37
N ILE A 159 -27.86 -11.17 11.34
CA ILE A 159 -28.34 -12.43 10.80
C ILE A 159 -27.53 -13.58 11.42
N ARG A 160 -28.16 -14.50 12.17
CA ARG A 160 -27.49 -15.66 12.79
C ARG A 160 -28.13 -17.00 12.38
N PRO A 161 -27.34 -18.05 12.10
CA PRO A 161 -27.85 -19.40 11.89
C PRO A 161 -28.40 -20.01 13.19
N LYS A 162 -29.18 -21.10 13.12
CA LYS A 162 -29.75 -21.76 14.31
C LYS A 162 -28.63 -22.27 15.24
N ILE A 163 -28.85 -22.23 16.55
CA ILE A 163 -27.88 -22.68 17.58
C ILE A 163 -27.37 -24.11 17.31
N GLU A 164 -28.23 -25.00 16.83
CA GLU A 164 -27.88 -26.38 16.45
C GLU A 164 -26.96 -26.43 15.22
N GLU A 165 -27.17 -25.54 14.24
CA GLU A 165 -26.30 -25.39 13.07
C GLU A 165 -24.95 -24.78 13.46
N CYS A 166 -24.92 -23.86 14.44
CA CYS A 166 -23.69 -23.29 14.99
C CYS A 166 -22.81 -24.36 15.63
N LYS A 167 -23.39 -25.20 16.51
CA LYS A 167 -22.65 -26.28 17.18
C LYS A 167 -22.13 -27.31 16.16
N ARG A 168 -22.98 -27.71 15.23
CA ARG A 168 -22.60 -28.63 14.14
C ARG A 168 -21.49 -28.05 13.27
N TYR A 169 -21.49 -26.74 13.00
CA TYR A 169 -20.43 -26.09 12.24
C TYR A 169 -19.10 -26.08 13.00
N ILE A 170 -19.12 -25.78 14.31
CA ILE A 170 -17.91 -25.81 15.15
C ILE A 170 -17.31 -27.23 15.19
N GLU A 171 -18.15 -28.25 15.35
CA GLU A 171 -17.74 -29.66 15.36
C GLU A 171 -17.18 -30.08 14.00
N LEU A 172 -17.89 -29.79 12.91
CA LEU A 172 -17.44 -30.11 11.54
C LEU A 172 -16.11 -29.41 11.20
N TYR A 173 -15.94 -28.16 11.62
CA TYR A 173 -14.70 -27.42 11.41
C TYR A 173 -13.55 -28.00 12.23
N PHE A 174 -13.81 -28.42 13.47
CA PHE A 174 -12.83 -29.09 14.32
C PHE A 174 -12.42 -30.46 13.76
N GLU A 175 -13.37 -31.25 13.24
CA GLU A 175 -13.09 -32.55 12.63
C GLU A 175 -12.23 -32.44 11.36
N ASN A 176 -12.50 -31.43 10.52
CA ASN A 176 -11.79 -31.27 9.25
C ASN A 176 -10.45 -30.54 9.39
N GLU A 177 -10.42 -29.48 10.20
CA GLU A 177 -9.27 -28.56 10.27
C GLU A 177 -8.52 -28.65 11.60
N GLY A 178 -9.00 -29.44 12.58
CA GLY A 178 -8.38 -29.58 13.91
C GLY A 178 -8.51 -28.34 14.82
N ILE A 179 -9.18 -27.28 14.36
CA ILE A 179 -9.26 -25.98 15.05
C ILE A 179 -10.62 -25.83 15.72
N ARG A 180 -10.62 -25.50 17.02
CA ARG A 180 -11.85 -25.27 17.77
C ARG A 180 -12.23 -23.79 17.73
N LEU A 181 -13.41 -23.51 17.18
CA LEU A 181 -13.90 -22.14 16.99
C LEU A 181 -14.62 -21.64 18.25
N ASP A 182 -14.31 -20.41 18.66
CA ASP A 182 -15.11 -19.66 19.63
C ASP A 182 -16.19 -18.87 18.88
N TRP A 183 -17.45 -19.20 19.16
CA TRP A 183 -18.60 -18.61 18.47
C TRP A 183 -18.81 -17.13 18.77
N ASP A 184 -18.41 -16.65 19.95
CA ASP A 184 -18.62 -15.25 20.33
C ASP A 184 -17.64 -14.30 19.61
N LEU A 185 -16.54 -14.85 19.11
CA LEU A 185 -15.56 -14.16 18.27
C LEU A 185 -15.92 -14.21 16.77
N VAL A 186 -16.99 -14.91 16.40
CA VAL A 186 -17.50 -14.99 15.02
C VAL A 186 -18.30 -13.73 14.71
N LYS A 187 -17.68 -12.81 13.96
CA LYS A 187 -18.35 -11.60 13.48
C LYS A 187 -18.26 -11.48 11.97
N LYS A 188 -19.36 -11.07 11.34
CA LYS A 188 -19.41 -10.79 9.89
C LYS A 188 -18.61 -9.52 9.59
N ASN A 189 -17.51 -9.64 8.85
CA ASN A 189 -16.80 -8.49 8.29
C ASN A 189 -17.09 -8.41 6.78
N PRO A 190 -17.89 -7.43 6.31
CA PRO A 190 -18.29 -7.35 4.91
C PRO A 190 -17.13 -7.04 3.95
N CYS A 191 -16.02 -6.46 4.44
CA CYS A 191 -14.91 -6.03 3.59
C CYS A 191 -13.81 -7.08 3.44
N LEU A 192 -13.54 -7.91 4.46
CA LEU A 192 -12.42 -8.87 4.41
C LEU A 192 -12.56 -9.89 3.29
N ARG A 193 -13.79 -10.30 2.94
CA ARG A 193 -14.03 -11.16 1.77
C ARG A 193 -13.61 -10.49 0.47
N SER A 194 -14.02 -9.24 0.29
CA SER A 194 -13.66 -8.45 -0.89
C SER A 194 -12.15 -8.22 -0.96
N LEU A 195 -11.51 -7.98 0.19
CA LEU A 195 -10.06 -7.81 0.29
C LEU A 195 -9.29 -9.11 0.00
N ALA A 196 -9.70 -10.24 0.57
CA ALA A 196 -9.10 -11.54 0.25
C ALA A 196 -9.22 -11.87 -1.24
N LYS A 197 -10.37 -11.57 -1.85
CA LYS A 197 -10.58 -11.74 -3.29
C LYS A 197 -9.71 -10.79 -4.12
N LEU A 198 -9.57 -9.53 -3.70
CA LEU A 198 -8.67 -8.56 -4.33
C LEU A 198 -7.21 -9.03 -4.26
N CYS A 199 -6.78 -9.50 -3.08
CA CYS A 199 -5.46 -10.05 -2.83
C CYS A 199 -5.20 -11.29 -3.71
N LEU A 200 -6.14 -12.23 -3.78
CA LEU A 200 -6.05 -13.39 -4.66
C LEU A 200 -5.93 -12.96 -6.12
N ASN A 201 -6.81 -12.10 -6.61
CA ASN A 201 -6.74 -11.58 -7.98
C ASN A 201 -5.40 -10.88 -8.27
N SER A 202 -4.87 -10.14 -7.30
CA SER A 202 -3.58 -9.45 -7.41
C SER A 202 -2.40 -10.44 -7.43
N LEU A 203 -2.45 -11.50 -6.62
CA LEU A 203 -1.45 -12.57 -6.61
C LEU A 203 -1.49 -13.37 -7.93
N TRP A 204 -2.68 -13.69 -8.45
CA TRP A 204 -2.84 -14.31 -9.77
C TRP A 204 -2.26 -13.43 -10.89
N GLY A 205 -2.57 -12.13 -10.86
CA GLY A 205 -1.99 -11.15 -11.77
C GLY A 205 -0.46 -11.05 -11.64
N LYS A 206 0.07 -11.19 -10.42
CA LYS A 206 1.51 -11.20 -10.16
C LYS A 206 2.18 -12.47 -10.73
N LEU A 207 1.57 -13.63 -10.57
CA LEU A 207 2.09 -14.90 -11.10
C LEU A 207 2.11 -14.92 -12.64
N GLY A 208 1.12 -14.28 -13.26
CA GLY A 208 1.04 -14.06 -14.71
C GLY A 208 1.65 -12.75 -15.21
N GLN A 209 2.39 -12.01 -14.36
CA GLN A 209 2.93 -10.70 -14.72
C GLN A 209 3.96 -10.84 -15.85
N ARG A 210 3.86 -9.96 -16.85
CA ARG A 210 4.86 -9.88 -17.94
C ARG A 210 6.22 -9.48 -17.34
N GLY A 211 7.25 -10.30 -17.55
CA GLY A 211 8.59 -10.06 -17.01
C GLY A 211 9.31 -8.84 -17.60
N ASN A 212 8.91 -8.42 -18.81
CA ASN A 212 9.56 -7.31 -19.52
C ASN A 212 8.75 -6.00 -19.40
N LEU A 213 8.74 -5.42 -18.21
CA LEU A 213 8.15 -4.11 -17.94
C LEU A 213 9.22 -3.00 -18.01
N PRO A 214 8.85 -1.78 -18.44
CA PRO A 214 9.78 -0.65 -18.41
C PRO A 214 10.29 -0.41 -16.98
N ARG A 215 11.61 -0.38 -16.83
CA ARG A 215 12.29 -0.02 -15.59
C ARG A 215 12.71 1.46 -15.65
N SER A 216 12.97 2.03 -14.49
CA SER A 216 13.41 3.41 -14.34
C SER A 216 14.51 3.53 -13.31
N THR A 217 15.63 4.15 -13.65
CA THR A 217 16.77 4.39 -12.75
C THR A 217 17.22 5.84 -12.81
N PHE A 218 17.97 6.24 -11.78
CA PHE A 218 18.58 7.56 -11.66
C PHE A 218 20.09 7.43 -11.74
N PHE A 219 20.72 8.36 -12.43
CA PHE A 219 22.17 8.52 -12.44
C PHE A 219 22.51 9.91 -11.97
N PHE A 220 23.40 9.99 -10.99
CA PHE A 220 23.94 11.25 -10.48
C PHE A 220 25.29 11.57 -11.16
N LYS A 221 25.80 12.79 -11.02
CA LYS A 221 27.06 13.25 -11.65
C LYS A 221 28.28 12.36 -11.39
N ASP A 222 28.30 11.70 -10.25
CA ASP A 222 29.35 10.76 -9.82
C ASP A 222 29.20 9.36 -10.44
N GLN A 223 28.12 9.08 -11.17
CA GLN A 223 27.80 7.77 -11.74
C GLN A 223 27.73 7.79 -13.28
N LEU A 224 28.57 8.62 -13.92
CA LEU A 224 28.59 8.77 -15.38
C LEU A 224 28.97 7.47 -16.10
N ASP A 225 29.88 6.68 -15.55
CA ASP A 225 30.30 5.41 -16.16
C ASP A 225 29.14 4.41 -16.23
N ASP A 226 28.38 4.26 -15.14
CA ASP A 226 27.19 3.40 -15.09
C ASP A 226 26.10 3.87 -16.06
N PHE A 227 25.95 5.19 -16.22
CA PHE A 227 25.03 5.80 -17.17
C PHE A 227 25.41 5.46 -18.63
N TYR A 228 26.66 5.66 -19.01
CA TYR A 228 27.14 5.31 -20.35
C TYR A 228 27.12 3.80 -20.59
N GLN A 229 27.41 3.00 -19.58
CA GLN A 229 27.28 1.55 -19.66
C GLN A 229 25.82 1.15 -19.96
N LEU A 230 24.84 1.76 -19.29
CA LEU A 230 23.43 1.50 -19.56
C LEU A 230 23.02 1.92 -20.99
N LEU A 231 23.53 3.04 -21.51
CA LEU A 231 23.22 3.52 -22.85
C LEU A 231 23.83 2.67 -23.96
N THR A 232 24.99 2.06 -23.69
CA THR A 232 25.73 1.23 -24.65
C THR A 232 25.39 -0.26 -24.52
N ASP A 233 24.65 -0.64 -23.50
CA ASP A 233 24.21 -2.01 -23.27
C ASP A 233 23.19 -2.44 -24.33
N ALA A 234 23.64 -3.24 -25.30
CA ALA A 234 22.81 -3.78 -26.38
C ALA A 234 21.63 -4.64 -25.87
N THR A 235 21.66 -5.10 -24.62
CA THR A 235 20.54 -5.85 -24.03
C THR A 235 19.38 -4.96 -23.57
N LYS A 236 19.58 -3.64 -23.48
CA LYS A 236 18.60 -2.68 -22.96
C LYS A 236 18.21 -1.64 -24.02
N GLU A 237 16.91 -1.45 -24.18
CA GLU A 237 16.31 -0.41 -25.01
C GLU A 237 15.95 0.80 -24.14
N VAL A 238 16.69 1.91 -24.29
CA VAL A 238 16.36 3.17 -23.60
C VAL A 238 15.15 3.82 -24.27
N ARG A 239 14.11 4.09 -23.47
CA ARG A 239 12.85 4.67 -23.92
C ARG A 239 12.75 6.16 -23.70
N ASN A 240 13.18 6.63 -22.53
CA ASN A 240 13.10 8.04 -22.17
C ASN A 240 14.32 8.43 -21.35
N LEU A 241 14.84 9.62 -21.64
CA LEU A 241 15.88 10.31 -20.88
C LEU A 241 15.32 11.65 -20.42
N ASN A 242 15.27 11.87 -19.11
CA ASN A 242 14.81 13.12 -18.53
C ASN A 242 15.90 13.71 -17.65
N ILE A 243 16.49 14.82 -18.08
CA ILE A 243 17.52 15.55 -17.33
C ILE A 243 16.83 16.34 -16.22
N MET A 244 17.21 16.07 -14.97
CA MET A 244 16.55 16.57 -13.77
C MET A 244 17.48 17.53 -13.05
N GLY A 245 17.47 18.79 -13.49
CA GLY A 245 18.39 19.82 -12.99
C GLY A 245 19.84 19.52 -13.36
N ASP A 246 20.78 20.00 -12.53
CA ASP A 246 22.22 19.93 -12.85
C ASP A 246 22.90 18.62 -12.43
N ASP A 247 22.26 17.80 -11.60
CA ASP A 247 22.94 16.72 -10.87
C ASP A 247 22.34 15.33 -11.08
N ALA A 248 21.23 15.19 -11.81
CA ALA A 248 20.60 13.88 -12.00
C ALA A 248 19.98 13.69 -13.38
N VAL A 249 20.08 12.48 -13.93
CA VAL A 249 19.39 12.04 -15.14
C VAL A 249 18.51 10.86 -14.79
N HIS A 250 17.22 10.96 -15.12
CA HIS A 250 16.26 9.87 -15.01
C HIS A 250 16.18 9.13 -16.35
N VAL A 251 16.43 7.81 -16.31
CA VAL A 251 16.42 6.95 -17.49
C VAL A 251 15.34 5.91 -17.34
N SER A 252 14.43 5.83 -18.31
CA SER A 252 13.52 4.69 -18.44
C SER A 252 13.97 3.80 -19.58
N TYR A 253 14.11 2.51 -19.31
CA TYR A 253 14.57 1.51 -20.27
C TYR A 253 13.77 0.21 -20.14
N LYS A 254 13.89 -0.66 -21.14
CA LYS A 254 13.24 -1.96 -21.18
C LYS A 254 14.26 -2.99 -21.67
N ASP A 255 14.17 -4.23 -21.23
CA ASP A 255 15.04 -5.27 -21.77
C ASP A 255 14.60 -5.58 -23.22
N THR A 256 15.56 -5.83 -24.11
CA THR A 256 15.27 -6.26 -25.48
C THR A 256 14.54 -7.62 -25.46
N SER A 257 13.77 -7.93 -26.51
CA SER A 257 12.97 -9.16 -26.57
C SER A 257 13.81 -10.43 -26.49
N GLU A 258 15.08 -10.37 -26.87
CA GLU A 258 16.03 -11.48 -26.88
C GLU A 258 16.68 -11.71 -25.50
N PHE A 259 16.69 -10.69 -24.63
CA PHE A 259 17.36 -10.72 -23.33
C PHE A 259 16.38 -10.40 -22.19
N VAL A 260 15.20 -11.00 -22.21
CA VAL A 260 14.26 -10.88 -21.08
C VAL A 260 14.69 -11.81 -19.95
N PRO A 261 15.13 -11.29 -18.79
CA PRO A 261 15.50 -12.14 -17.67
C PRO A 261 14.28 -12.90 -17.14
N VAL A 262 14.48 -14.18 -16.81
CA VAL A 262 13.45 -14.99 -16.18
C VAL A 262 13.23 -14.50 -14.76
N SER A 263 12.03 -14.03 -14.45
CA SER A 263 11.68 -13.58 -13.11
C SER A 263 11.47 -14.79 -12.19
N THR A 264 12.14 -14.80 -11.03
CA THR A 264 11.99 -15.82 -9.99
C THR A 264 10.62 -15.80 -9.31
N ASN A 265 9.90 -14.68 -9.42
CA ASN A 265 8.67 -14.40 -8.68
C ASN A 265 7.41 -14.55 -9.54
N THR A 266 7.57 -14.98 -10.80
CA THR A 266 6.48 -15.22 -11.76
C THR A 266 6.47 -16.68 -12.14
N ASN A 267 5.32 -17.34 -12.06
CA ASN A 267 5.18 -18.74 -12.46
C ASN A 267 3.98 -18.88 -13.39
N ILE A 268 4.28 -18.81 -14.69
CA ILE A 268 3.27 -18.85 -15.75
C ILE A 268 2.53 -20.20 -15.73
N CYS A 269 3.21 -21.30 -15.41
CA CYS A 269 2.60 -22.62 -15.33
C CYS A 269 1.53 -22.70 -14.22
N LEU A 270 1.80 -22.11 -13.05
CA LEU A 270 0.80 -22.02 -11.98
C LEU A 270 -0.36 -21.10 -12.37
N SER A 271 -0.08 -20.01 -13.11
CA SER A 271 -1.11 -19.09 -13.59
C SER A 271 -2.07 -19.71 -14.62
N LEU A 272 -1.69 -20.82 -15.27
CA LEU A 272 -2.45 -21.50 -16.32
C LEU A 272 -3.13 -22.80 -15.87
N HIS A 273 -3.00 -23.20 -14.60
CA HIS A 273 -3.49 -24.50 -14.13
C HIS A 273 -5.04 -24.53 -14.07
N PRO A 274 -5.71 -25.42 -14.84
CA PRO A 274 -7.17 -25.39 -15.03
C PRO A 274 -8.00 -25.79 -13.79
N GLY A 275 -7.38 -26.33 -12.74
CA GLY A 275 -8.04 -26.70 -11.48
C GLY A 275 -8.16 -25.58 -10.42
N LEU A 276 -7.81 -24.34 -10.76
CA LEU A 276 -7.77 -23.19 -9.83
C LEU A 276 -8.57 -21.96 -10.32
N ALA A 277 -9.24 -22.07 -11.47
CA ALA A 277 -10.11 -21.03 -12.05
C ALA A 277 -11.59 -21.26 -11.67
#